data_AF-A0A2V7ZY78-F1
#
_entry.id   AF-A0A2V7ZY78-F1
#
_cell.length_a   1.000
_cell.length_b   1.000
_cell.length_c   1.000
_cell.angle_alpha   90.00
_cell.angle_beta   90.00
_cell.angle_gamma   90.00
#
_symmetry.space_group_name_H-M   'P 1'
#
loop_
_entity.id
_entity.type
_entity.pdbx_description
1 polymer ?
#
loop_
_entity_poly.entity_id
_entity_poly.type
_entity_poly.pdbx_seq_one_letter_code
_entity_poly.pdbx_strand_id
1 'polypeptide(L)'
;MVFLFVVCVAVGSFSGDVRPWVTVKAADPCLTPPNAIVAENCKTGAPNTEWDLGLNPSSGDANIQGFAADFSVNTNGLVQFKVSVTPGGLYHLNIYRMGYYGGNGARLVARVPAVGSLNGIQQADCPTAADTGMTDCGAWVQDPAAVWDL
;
A
#
# COMPACT_ATOMS: atom_id res chain seq x y z
N MET A 1 31.61 -19.77 -60.99
CA MET A 1 31.53 -18.51 -61.76
C MET A 1 30.44 -17.67 -61.11
N VAL A 2 30.80 -16.78 -60.20
CA VAL A 2 29.87 -16.04 -59.33
C VAL A 2 30.02 -14.56 -59.62
N PHE A 3 28.88 -13.90 -59.83
CA PHE A 3 28.73 -12.55 -60.33
C PHE A 3 29.24 -11.49 -59.34
N LEU A 4 30.04 -10.57 -59.85
CA LEU A 4 30.52 -9.36 -59.19
C LEU A 4 29.38 -8.33 -59.14
N PHE A 5 28.92 -7.95 -57.95
CA PHE A 5 28.05 -6.78 -57.75
C PHE A 5 28.92 -5.58 -57.36
N VAL A 6 28.86 -4.53 -58.17
CA VAL A 6 29.47 -3.22 -57.90
C VAL A 6 28.58 -2.49 -56.90
N VAL A 7 29.13 -2.10 -55.75
CA VAL A 7 28.51 -1.14 -54.82
C VAL A 7 29.20 0.21 -55.02
N CYS A 8 28.46 1.19 -55.55
CA CYS A 8 28.90 2.57 -55.59
C CYS A 8 29.00 3.13 -54.17
N VAL A 9 30.18 3.60 -53.78
CA VAL A 9 30.38 4.37 -52.55
C VAL A 9 29.95 5.82 -52.83
N ALA A 10 28.84 6.24 -52.25
CA ALA A 10 28.54 7.66 -52.12
C ALA A 10 29.20 8.17 -50.83
N VAL A 11 30.30 8.91 -50.97
CA VAL A 11 30.93 9.62 -49.85
C VAL A 11 30.13 10.90 -49.60
N GLY A 12 29.18 10.83 -48.68
CA GLY A 12 28.51 12.01 -48.13
C GLY A 12 29.14 12.37 -46.78
N SER A 13 29.73 13.56 -46.65
CA SER A 13 30.09 14.12 -45.35
C SER A 13 28.84 14.75 -44.73
N PHE A 14 28.28 14.12 -43.70
CA PHE A 14 27.41 14.81 -42.76
C PHE A 14 28.30 15.42 -41.67
N SER A 15 28.47 16.74 -41.69
CA SER A 15 29.01 17.48 -40.54
C SER A 15 27.88 17.63 -39.51
N GLY A 16 27.63 16.57 -38.75
CA GLY A 16 26.71 16.55 -37.62
C GLY A 16 27.21 15.56 -36.59
N ASP A 17 27.64 16.06 -35.44
CA ASP A 17 28.18 15.37 -34.26
C ASP A 17 28.22 13.83 -34.30
N VAL A 18 29.41 13.28 -34.56
CA VAL A 18 29.79 11.84 -34.46
C VAL A 18 29.83 11.31 -33.01
N ARG A 19 29.03 11.86 -32.09
CA ARG A 19 28.93 11.29 -30.75
C ARG A 19 28.14 9.98 -30.88
N PRO A 20 28.72 8.80 -30.54
CA PRO A 20 27.94 7.59 -30.47
C PRO A 20 26.78 7.84 -29.52
N TRP A 21 25.57 7.50 -29.95
CA TRP A 21 24.37 7.47 -29.09
C TRP A 21 24.58 6.37 -28.06
N VAL A 22 25.39 6.65 -27.04
CA VAL A 22 25.46 5.81 -25.85
C VAL A 22 24.16 6.07 -25.13
N THR A 23 23.18 5.20 -25.38
CA THR A 23 21.98 5.12 -24.56
C THR A 23 22.43 4.64 -23.18
N VAL A 24 22.74 5.57 -22.29
CA VAL A 24 22.96 5.27 -20.88
C VAL A 24 21.62 4.77 -20.36
N LYS A 25 21.50 3.45 -20.14
CA LYS A 25 20.36 2.91 -19.41
C LYS A 25 20.37 3.61 -18.05
N ALA A 26 19.29 4.31 -17.71
CA ALA A 26 19.16 4.92 -16.39
C ALA A 26 19.49 3.85 -15.34
N ALA A 27 20.35 4.19 -14.38
CA ALA A 27 20.68 3.30 -13.28
C ALA A 27 19.36 2.89 -12.59
N ASP A 28 19.22 1.59 -12.28
CA ASP A 28 18.04 1.11 -11.57
C ASP A 28 17.98 1.83 -10.20
N PRO A 29 16.97 2.69 -9.96
CA PRO A 29 16.89 3.47 -8.75
C PRO A 29 16.71 2.59 -7.50
N CYS A 30 16.38 1.30 -7.66
CA CYS A 30 16.29 0.35 -6.57
C CYS A 30 17.63 -0.25 -6.14
N LEU A 31 18.65 -0.24 -7.01
CA LEU A 31 19.98 -0.74 -6.67
C LEU A 31 20.82 0.28 -5.90
N THR A 32 20.61 1.57 -6.16
CA THR A 32 21.27 2.66 -5.44
C THR A 32 20.29 3.81 -5.26
N PRO A 33 19.37 3.70 -4.28
CA PRO A 33 18.32 4.68 -4.09
C PRO A 33 18.89 6.07 -3.75
N PRO A 34 18.50 7.13 -4.47
CA PRO A 34 18.96 8.49 -4.19
C PRO A 34 18.35 9.06 -2.90
N ASN A 35 17.28 8.46 -2.37
CA ASN A 35 16.66 8.84 -1.09
C ASN A 35 15.83 7.69 -0.51
N ALA A 36 15.36 7.88 0.73
CA ALA A 36 14.57 6.88 1.47
C ALA A 36 13.21 6.57 0.84
N ILE A 37 12.58 7.52 0.14
CA ILE A 37 11.28 7.29 -0.52
C ILE A 37 11.44 6.34 -1.70
N VAL A 38 12.50 6.53 -2.49
CA VAL A 38 12.83 5.62 -3.59
C VAL A 38 13.17 4.24 -3.05
N ALA A 39 14.00 4.17 -1.99
CA ALA A 39 14.33 2.89 -1.35
C ALA A 39 13.08 2.14 -0.85
N GLU A 40 12.12 2.86 -0.25
CA GLU A 40 10.86 2.27 0.21
C GLU A 40 9.97 1.81 -0.95
N ASN A 41 9.80 2.63 -1.99
CA ASN A 41 8.97 2.29 -3.15
C ASN A 41 9.52 1.13 -3.98
N CYS A 42 10.79 0.76 -3.78
CA CYS A 42 11.42 -0.40 -4.38
C CYS A 42 11.11 -1.72 -3.67
N LYS A 43 10.50 -1.67 -2.48
CA LYS A 43 10.02 -2.89 -1.80
C LYS A 43 8.82 -3.47 -2.53
N THR A 44 8.61 -4.79 -2.40
CA THR A 44 7.45 -5.48 -2.96
C THR A 44 6.15 -4.93 -2.36
N GLY A 45 5.25 -4.44 -3.21
CA GLY A 45 3.89 -4.05 -2.81
C GLY A 45 2.94 -5.23 -2.77
N ALA A 46 1.77 -5.02 -2.20
CA ALA A 46 0.66 -5.98 -2.16
C ALA A 46 -0.39 -5.62 -3.22
N PRO A 47 -0.95 -6.58 -3.97
CA PRO A 47 -1.99 -6.30 -4.96
C PRO A 47 -3.17 -5.60 -4.28
N ASN A 48 -3.82 -4.67 -4.99
CA ASN A 48 -4.93 -3.88 -4.44
C ASN A 48 -6.11 -4.74 -3.97
N THR A 49 -6.31 -5.91 -4.54
CA THR A 49 -7.32 -6.89 -4.11
C THR A 49 -7.15 -7.37 -2.67
N GLU A 50 -6.01 -7.14 -2.03
CA GLU A 50 -5.76 -7.51 -0.62
C GLU A 50 -6.06 -6.39 0.38
N TRP A 51 -5.97 -5.12 -0.01
CA TRP A 51 -6.03 -3.98 0.92
C TRP A 51 -7.12 -2.96 0.57
N ASP A 52 -7.53 -2.90 -0.69
CA ASP A 52 -8.59 -2.02 -1.17
C ASP A 52 -9.93 -2.75 -1.08
N LEU A 53 -10.94 -2.08 -0.52
CA LEU A 53 -12.31 -2.60 -0.47
C LEU A 53 -12.98 -2.58 -1.85
N GLY A 54 -12.40 -1.84 -2.80
CA GLY A 54 -12.96 -1.65 -4.14
C GLY A 54 -14.21 -0.78 -4.12
N LEU A 55 -14.95 -0.78 -5.23
CA LEU A 55 -16.11 0.10 -5.43
C LEU A 55 -17.46 -0.57 -5.11
N ASN A 56 -17.49 -1.89 -4.87
CA ASN A 56 -18.73 -2.63 -4.64
C ASN A 56 -18.51 -3.92 -3.81
N PRO A 57 -18.88 -3.94 -2.52
CA PRO A 57 -19.34 -2.81 -1.70
C PRO A 57 -18.17 -1.92 -1.28
N SER A 58 -18.30 -0.60 -1.41
CA SER A 58 -17.26 0.34 -0.98
C SER A 58 -17.15 0.48 0.55
N SER A 59 -18.10 -0.06 1.31
CA SER A 59 -18.19 0.07 2.77
C SER A 59 -17.58 -1.10 3.55
N GLY A 60 -17.07 -2.12 2.86
CA GLY A 60 -16.63 -3.37 3.52
C GLY A 60 -17.80 -4.19 4.08
N ASP A 61 -17.48 -5.15 4.96
CA ASP A 61 -18.44 -6.07 5.58
C ASP A 61 -19.06 -5.45 6.84
N ALA A 62 -20.39 -5.29 6.86
CA ALA A 62 -21.11 -4.71 8.00
C ALA A 62 -20.96 -5.50 9.31
N ASN A 63 -20.59 -6.79 9.25
CA ASN A 63 -20.37 -7.62 10.43
C ASN A 63 -19.02 -7.40 11.09
N ILE A 64 -18.08 -6.71 10.43
CA ILE A 64 -16.79 -6.35 11.01
C ILE A 64 -16.45 -4.89 10.68
N GLN A 65 -16.42 -4.06 11.72
CA GLN A 65 -16.16 -2.63 11.59
C GLN A 65 -15.13 -2.23 12.64
N GLY A 66 -14.29 -1.24 12.33
CA GLY A 66 -13.29 -0.80 13.27
C GLY A 66 -12.51 0.42 12.82
N PHE A 67 -11.82 1.03 13.79
CA PHE A 67 -11.03 2.23 13.59
C PHE A 67 -9.88 2.29 14.61
N ALA A 68 -8.84 3.06 14.30
CA ALA A 68 -7.78 3.36 15.27
C ALA A 68 -8.31 4.34 16.33
N ALA A 69 -7.93 4.15 17.58
CA ALA A 69 -8.40 4.99 18.68
C ALA A 69 -7.88 6.44 18.56
N ASP A 70 -6.67 6.61 18.03
CA ASP A 70 -6.06 7.90 17.75
C ASP A 70 -5.93 8.12 16.24
N PHE A 71 -6.16 9.36 15.78
CA PHE A 71 -6.02 9.72 14.37
C PHE A 71 -4.57 9.78 13.89
N SER A 72 -3.65 10.09 14.80
CA SER A 72 -2.23 10.23 14.50
C SER A 72 -1.41 9.83 15.70
N VAL A 73 -0.32 9.13 15.44
CA VAL A 73 0.66 8.71 16.45
C VAL A 73 2.06 9.11 15.97
N ASN A 74 2.94 9.38 16.92
CA ASN A 74 4.35 9.63 16.61
C ASN A 74 5.06 8.32 16.25
N THR A 75 6.26 8.43 15.66
CA THR A 75 7.18 7.29 15.49
C THR A 75 7.49 6.65 16.84
N ASN A 76 7.60 5.32 16.89
CA ASN A 76 7.71 4.53 18.13
C ASN A 76 6.48 4.64 19.05
N GLY A 77 5.36 5.15 18.53
CA GLY A 77 4.09 5.18 19.22
C GLY A 77 3.38 3.83 19.17
N LEU A 78 2.35 3.71 20.00
CA LEU A 78 1.45 2.56 20.01
C LEU A 78 0.15 2.94 19.33
N VAL A 79 -0.28 2.14 18.35
CA VAL A 79 -1.61 2.25 17.76
C VAL A 79 -2.52 1.25 18.45
N GLN A 80 -3.65 1.72 18.96
CA GLN A 80 -4.70 0.89 19.54
C GLN A 80 -5.93 0.90 18.64
N PHE A 81 -6.62 -0.23 18.52
CA PHE A 81 -7.79 -0.35 17.65
C PHE A 81 -9.07 -0.64 18.45
N LYS A 82 -10.18 -0.11 17.94
CA LYS A 82 -11.54 -0.44 18.38
C LYS A 82 -12.20 -1.21 17.26
N VAL A 83 -12.58 -2.45 17.52
CA VAL A 83 -13.16 -3.35 16.52
C VAL A 83 -14.45 -3.95 17.10
N SER A 84 -15.48 -3.97 16.26
CA SER A 84 -16.74 -4.68 16.50
C SER A 84 -16.86 -5.80 15.49
N VAL A 85 -17.16 -7.00 15.99
CA VAL A 85 -17.48 -8.18 15.19
C VAL A 85 -18.85 -8.67 15.63
N THR A 86 -19.82 -8.77 14.71
CA THR A 86 -21.22 -9.12 15.02
C THR A 86 -21.57 -10.47 14.40
N PRO A 87 -22.06 -11.47 15.17
CA PRO A 87 -22.34 -11.48 16.63
C PRO A 87 -21.10 -11.73 17.53
N GLY A 88 -19.90 -11.72 16.94
CA GLY A 88 -18.62 -12.05 17.56
C GLY A 88 -17.84 -12.98 16.63
N GLY A 89 -16.54 -13.17 16.88
CA GLY A 89 -15.74 -14.10 16.08
C GLY A 89 -14.26 -13.78 16.03
N LEU A 90 -13.53 -14.60 15.30
CA LEU A 90 -12.08 -14.44 15.16
C LEU A 90 -11.74 -13.43 14.06
N TYR A 91 -10.76 -12.57 14.33
CA TYR A 91 -10.26 -11.61 13.34
C TYR A 91 -8.75 -11.39 13.46
N HIS A 92 -8.17 -10.70 12.49
CA HIS A 92 -6.80 -10.20 12.54
C HIS A 92 -6.73 -8.88 11.79
N LEU A 93 -5.69 -8.10 12.03
CA LEU A 93 -5.41 -6.87 11.31
C LEU A 93 -4.22 -7.10 10.37
N ASN A 94 -4.37 -6.70 9.11
CA ASN A 94 -3.24 -6.51 8.22
C ASN A 94 -3.00 -5.00 8.11
N ILE A 95 -1.79 -4.57 8.43
CA ILE A 95 -1.40 -3.17 8.42
C ILE A 95 -0.65 -2.89 7.13
N TYR A 96 -1.20 -1.99 6.31
CA TYR A 96 -0.62 -1.61 5.04
C TYR A 96 -0.09 -0.18 5.11
N ARG A 97 1.13 0.02 4.60
CA ARG A 97 1.66 1.36 4.32
C ARG A 97 1.31 1.71 2.88
N MET A 98 0.63 2.83 2.67
CA MET A 98 0.29 3.34 1.34
C MET A 98 1.53 3.86 0.59
N GLY A 99 1.58 3.67 -0.73
CA GLY A 99 2.71 4.12 -1.55
C GLY A 99 2.67 3.60 -2.99
N TYR A 100 3.71 3.87 -3.78
CA TYR A 100 3.72 3.46 -5.19
C TYR A 100 3.94 1.96 -5.36
N TYR A 101 4.99 1.41 -4.74
CA TYR A 101 5.36 -0.02 -4.76
C TYR A 101 5.17 -0.72 -6.11
N GLY A 102 5.67 -0.13 -7.19
CA GLY A 102 5.56 -0.69 -8.55
C GLY A 102 4.15 -0.63 -9.17
N GLY A 103 3.26 0.21 -8.64
CA GLY A 103 1.87 0.36 -9.06
C GLY A 103 0.87 -0.37 -8.15
N ASN A 104 1.33 -1.10 -7.14
CA ASN A 104 0.48 -1.90 -6.25
C ASN A 104 -0.26 -1.07 -5.18
N GLY A 105 0.13 0.19 -4.96
CA GLY A 105 -0.61 1.13 -4.11
C GLY A 105 -0.37 1.01 -2.60
N ALA A 106 0.08 -0.16 -2.11
CA ALA A 106 0.44 -0.35 -0.72
C ALA A 106 1.45 -1.50 -0.52
N ARG A 107 2.04 -1.57 0.68
CA ARG A 107 2.86 -2.70 1.15
C ARG A 107 2.38 -3.16 2.51
N LEU A 108 2.24 -4.48 2.69
CA LEU A 108 2.00 -5.07 4.00
C LEU A 108 3.22 -4.83 4.91
N VAL A 109 3.01 -4.18 6.05
CA VAL A 109 4.08 -3.87 7.02
C VAL A 109 3.98 -4.70 8.29
N ALA A 110 2.77 -5.11 8.69
CA ALA A 110 2.56 -5.93 9.87
C ALA A 110 1.25 -6.72 9.77
N ARG A 111 1.18 -7.81 10.55
CA ARG A 111 -0.05 -8.54 10.85
C ARG A 111 -0.20 -8.61 12.36
N VAL A 112 -1.40 -8.33 12.87
CA VAL A 112 -1.71 -8.36 14.31
C VAL A 112 -2.86 -9.34 14.58
N PRO A 113 -2.64 -10.39 15.40
CA PRO A 113 -1.35 -10.85 15.89
C PRO A 113 -0.52 -11.40 14.73
N ALA A 114 0.81 -11.49 14.91
CA ALA A 114 1.69 -12.06 13.90
C ALA A 114 1.32 -13.51 13.52
N VAL A 115 0.75 -14.25 14.47
CA VAL A 115 0.24 -15.62 14.29
C VAL A 115 -1.10 -15.76 15.02
N GLY A 116 -2.06 -16.46 14.39
CA GLY A 116 -3.36 -16.74 14.97
C GLY A 116 -4.40 -15.65 14.70
N SER A 117 -5.30 -15.44 15.65
CA SER A 117 -6.41 -14.49 15.54
C SER A 117 -6.78 -13.91 16.92
N LEU A 118 -7.31 -12.70 16.90
CA LEU A 118 -7.95 -12.03 18.03
C LEU A 118 -9.39 -12.50 18.16
N ASN A 119 -9.94 -12.37 19.37
CA ASN A 119 -11.33 -12.69 19.64
C ASN A 119 -12.16 -11.39 19.67
N GLY A 120 -12.86 -11.12 18.58
CA GLY A 120 -13.72 -9.94 18.43
C GLY A 120 -15.05 -10.11 19.15
N ILE A 121 -15.52 -9.00 19.70
CA ILE A 121 -16.81 -8.89 20.38
C ILE A 121 -17.74 -7.97 19.59
N GLN A 122 -19.05 -8.14 19.78
CA GLN A 122 -20.02 -7.16 19.35
C GLN A 122 -19.96 -5.95 20.29
N GLN A 123 -19.60 -4.79 19.76
CA GLN A 123 -19.65 -3.52 20.49
C GLN A 123 -21.10 -2.99 20.51
N ALA A 124 -21.39 -2.04 21.42
CA ALA A 124 -22.69 -1.39 21.47
C ALA A 124 -22.96 -0.55 20.21
N ASP A 125 -24.23 -0.41 19.83
CA ASP A 125 -24.61 0.43 18.68
C ASP A 125 -24.17 1.89 18.89
N CYS A 126 -23.66 2.51 17.81
CA CYS A 126 -23.19 3.88 17.87
C CYS A 126 -24.38 4.86 17.80
N PRO A 127 -24.50 5.83 18.73
CA PRO A 127 -25.51 6.88 18.61
C PRO A 127 -25.37 7.63 17.30
N THR A 128 -26.50 7.92 16.67
CA THR A 128 -26.59 8.74 15.46
C THR A 128 -27.50 9.94 15.70
N ALA A 129 -26.98 11.13 15.46
CA ALA A 129 -27.74 12.38 15.60
C ALA A 129 -28.72 12.50 14.42
N ALA A 130 -30.02 12.58 14.70
CA ALA A 130 -31.07 12.52 13.67
C ALA A 130 -31.12 13.76 12.76
N ASP A 131 -30.62 14.90 13.23
CA ASP A 131 -30.59 16.18 12.54
C ASP A 131 -29.42 16.32 11.55
N THR A 132 -28.29 15.67 11.84
CA THR A 132 -27.06 15.76 11.04
C THR A 132 -26.66 14.46 10.35
N GLY A 133 -27.19 13.32 10.82
CA GLY A 133 -26.74 11.99 10.40
C GLY A 133 -25.36 11.62 10.93
N MET A 134 -24.80 12.38 11.88
CA MET A 134 -23.49 12.09 12.46
C MET A 134 -23.57 10.88 13.39
N THR A 135 -22.78 9.85 13.10
CA THR A 135 -22.62 8.66 13.92
C THR A 135 -21.33 8.73 14.72
N ASP A 136 -21.40 8.52 16.03
CA ASP A 136 -20.25 8.54 16.93
C ASP A 136 -20.05 7.17 17.61
N CYS A 137 -18.97 6.48 17.26
CA CYS A 137 -18.58 5.20 17.86
C CYS A 137 -17.49 5.35 18.94
N GLY A 138 -17.21 6.57 19.40
CA GLY A 138 -16.12 6.88 20.34
C GLY A 138 -16.20 6.13 21.67
N ALA A 139 -17.39 5.70 22.08
CA ALA A 139 -17.62 4.92 23.31
C ALA A 139 -17.24 3.43 23.20
N TRP A 140 -16.93 2.92 22.00
CA TRP A 140 -16.46 1.54 21.85
C TRP A 140 -15.20 1.27 22.68
N VAL A 141 -15.10 0.08 23.23
CA VAL A 141 -13.97 -0.35 24.05
C VAL A 141 -12.81 -0.75 23.15
N GLN A 142 -11.60 -0.30 23.49
CA GLN A 142 -10.38 -0.74 22.81
C GLN A 142 -10.14 -2.23 23.08
N ASP A 143 -9.77 -2.99 22.05
CA ASP A 143 -9.32 -4.37 22.24
C ASP A 143 -7.84 -4.32 22.71
N PRO A 144 -7.52 -4.79 23.93
CA PRO A 144 -6.17 -4.69 24.48
C PRO A 144 -5.15 -5.53 23.71
N ALA A 145 -5.58 -6.52 22.91
CA ALA A 145 -4.71 -7.33 22.06
C ALA A 145 -4.62 -6.79 20.63
N ALA A 146 -5.52 -5.90 20.22
CA ALA A 146 -5.47 -5.20 18.94
C ALA A 146 -4.57 -3.97 19.03
N VAL A 147 -3.26 -4.22 19.12
CA VAL A 147 -2.24 -3.18 19.25
C VAL A 147 -1.11 -3.38 18.25
N TRP A 148 -0.57 -2.27 17.73
CA TRP A 148 0.57 -2.27 16.81
C TRP A 148 1.61 -1.24 17.24
N ASP A 149 2.85 -1.68 17.36
CA ASP A 149 4.03 -0.85 17.64
C ASP A 149 4.68 -0.36 16.33
N LEU A 150 4.90 0.95 16.25
CA LEU A 150 5.52 1.63 15.10
C LEU A 150 7.05 1.63 15.15
#